data_AF-A0A4R9BGW6-F1
#
_entry.id   AF-A0A4R9BGW6-F1
#
_cell.length_a   1.000
_cell.length_b   1.000
_cell.length_c   1.000
_cell.angle_alpha   90.00
_cell.angle_beta   90.00
_cell.angle_gamma   90.00
#
_symmetry.space_group_name_H-M   'P 1'
#
loop_
_entity.id
_entity.type
_entity.pdbx_description
1 polymer ?
#
loop_
_entity_poly.entity_id
_entity_poly.type
_entity_poly.pdbx_seq_one_letter_code
_entity_poly.pdbx_strand_id
1 'polypeptide(L)'
;MHFTTMHPCTTLCKIDLQSFALVIASCTSLCNDLCMSITQEHPQSRLSFDKSDRLAKALKIAGISSNDMAEHLHVSRNTISNYINGRTEPKYSQLRDWALFTGVPLEWILDGVETAGNPDGPANQSKVRTMD
;
A
#
# COMPACT_ATOMS: atom_id res chain seq x y z
N MET A 1 -44.41 5.83 -44.83
CA MET A 1 -43.43 6.17 -43.78
C MET A 1 -42.60 4.94 -43.52
N HIS A 2 -41.29 5.07 -43.64
CA HIS A 2 -40.37 4.00 -44.04
C HIS A 2 -40.18 2.92 -42.98
N PHE A 3 -40.45 1.67 -43.37
CA PHE A 3 -39.86 0.46 -42.82
C PHE A 3 -38.51 0.25 -43.53
N THR A 4 -37.43 0.07 -42.78
CA THR A 4 -36.11 -0.17 -43.35
C THR A 4 -35.58 -1.49 -42.81
N THR A 5 -35.85 -2.53 -43.62
CA THR A 5 -35.04 -3.72 -43.95
C THR A 5 -34.44 -4.55 -42.81
N MET A 6 -35.01 -5.75 -42.65
CA MET A 6 -34.28 -6.97 -42.31
C MET A 6 -34.03 -7.82 -43.56
N HIS A 7 -32.97 -8.63 -43.46
CA HIS A 7 -32.53 -9.80 -44.23
C HIS A 7 -31.48 -9.52 -45.32
N PRO A 8 -30.61 -10.49 -45.67
CA PRO A 8 -30.40 -11.84 -45.10
C PRO A 8 -28.92 -12.14 -44.80
N CYS A 9 -28.60 -13.14 -43.96
CA CYS A 9 -27.58 -14.14 -44.32
C CYS A 9 -27.62 -15.31 -43.34
N THR A 10 -28.50 -16.26 -43.65
CA THR A 10 -28.32 -17.68 -43.32
C THR A 10 -26.89 -18.12 -43.62
N THR A 11 -26.30 -18.93 -42.74
CA THR A 11 -25.82 -20.29 -43.07
C THR A 11 -24.70 -20.69 -42.11
N LEU A 12 -24.99 -21.76 -41.36
CA LEU A 12 -24.07 -22.80 -40.89
C LEU A 12 -22.57 -22.49 -40.96
N CYS A 13 -21.93 -22.42 -39.80
CA CYS A 13 -20.51 -22.73 -39.69
C CYS A 13 -20.37 -24.19 -39.22
N LYS A 14 -20.42 -25.13 -40.19
CA LYS A 14 -19.65 -26.36 -40.07
C LYS A 14 -18.19 -25.92 -40.08
N ILE A 15 -17.48 -26.23 -39.01
CA ILE A 15 -16.05 -25.99 -38.89
C ILE A 15 -15.39 -27.00 -39.84
N ASP A 16 -14.97 -26.54 -41.01
CA ASP A 16 -13.99 -27.26 -41.83
C ASP A 16 -12.64 -26.57 -41.69
N LEU A 17 -11.65 -27.41 -41.46
CA LEU A 17 -10.35 -27.15 -40.89
C LEU A 17 -9.36 -27.11 -42.04
N GLN A 18 -9.27 -26.01 -42.80
CA GLN A 18 -8.10 -25.69 -43.62
C GLN A 18 -8.25 -24.33 -44.32
N SER A 19 -7.26 -23.46 -44.08
CA SER A 19 -6.92 -22.29 -44.91
C SER A 19 -7.87 -21.10 -44.88
N PHE A 20 -7.50 -20.03 -44.17
CA PHE A 20 -7.53 -18.65 -44.71
C PHE A 20 -6.82 -17.72 -43.72
N ALA A 21 -5.48 -17.75 -43.77
CA ALA A 21 -4.65 -16.69 -43.23
C ALA A 21 -4.97 -15.38 -43.97
N LEU A 22 -5.88 -14.52 -43.43
CA LEU A 22 -5.84 -13.05 -43.60
C LEU A 22 -6.91 -12.22 -42.84
N VAL A 23 -7.62 -12.72 -41.82
CA VAL A 23 -8.66 -11.92 -41.12
C VAL A 23 -8.51 -11.94 -39.58
N ILE A 24 -7.32 -11.64 -39.07
CA ILE A 24 -7.09 -11.41 -37.61
C ILE A 24 -6.50 -10.00 -37.39
N ALA A 25 -7.05 -8.98 -38.04
CA ALA A 25 -6.48 -7.63 -37.98
C ALA A 25 -7.49 -6.48 -37.83
N SER A 26 -8.74 -6.71 -37.40
CA SER A 26 -9.71 -5.61 -37.33
C SER A 26 -10.84 -5.72 -36.30
N CYS A 27 -10.69 -6.47 -35.21
CA CYS A 27 -11.69 -6.41 -34.13
C CYS A 27 -11.16 -6.63 -32.70
N THR A 28 -9.92 -6.21 -32.42
CA THR A 28 -9.41 -6.13 -31.03
C THR A 28 -9.36 -4.70 -30.48
N SER A 29 -9.82 -3.69 -31.24
CA SER A 29 -9.73 -2.28 -30.85
C SER A 29 -11.01 -1.68 -30.26
N LEU A 30 -12.10 -2.44 -30.12
CA LEU A 30 -13.40 -1.93 -29.62
C LEU A 30 -13.86 -2.58 -28.30
N CYS A 31 -12.93 -3.12 -27.52
CA CYS A 31 -13.17 -3.51 -26.12
C CYS A 31 -12.18 -2.80 -25.18
N ASN A 32 -11.72 -1.60 -25.56
CA ASN A 32 -10.74 -0.83 -24.78
C ASN A 32 -11.32 0.45 -24.13
N ASP A 33 -12.61 0.78 -24.35
CA ASP A 33 -13.17 2.09 -23.97
C ASP A 33 -14.47 2.07 -23.15
N LEU A 34 -14.94 0.91 -22.67
CA LEU A 34 -16.09 0.86 -21.75
C LEU A 34 -15.68 0.27 -20.41
N CYS A 35 -15.11 1.11 -19.55
CA CYS A 35 -15.59 1.35 -18.18
C CYS A 35 -14.45 1.95 -17.38
N MET A 36 -14.64 3.22 -17.03
CA MET A 36 -13.79 4.01 -16.16
C MET A 36 -13.39 3.22 -14.91
N SER A 37 -12.11 3.33 -14.57
CA SER A 37 -11.44 2.79 -13.39
C SER A 37 -12.29 2.89 -12.13
N ILE A 38 -12.98 1.80 -11.78
CA ILE A 38 -13.25 1.51 -10.37
C ILE A 38 -11.88 1.23 -9.79
N THR A 39 -11.30 2.21 -9.10
CA THR A 39 -10.11 1.98 -8.28
C THR A 39 -10.51 0.93 -7.25
N GLN A 40 -10.09 -0.32 -7.50
CA GLN A 40 -10.31 -1.44 -6.60
C GLN A 40 -9.33 -1.26 -5.42
N GLU A 41 -9.65 -0.36 -4.49
CA GLU A 41 -8.99 -0.30 -3.19
C GLU A 41 -9.42 -1.56 -2.42
N HIS A 42 -8.58 -2.61 -2.44
CA HIS A 42 -8.83 -3.87 -1.74
C HIS A 42 -9.12 -3.60 -0.24
N PRO A 43 -10.27 -4.01 0.32
CA PRO A 43 -10.65 -3.69 1.70
C PRO A 43 -9.63 -4.09 2.77
N GLN A 44 -8.77 -5.09 2.50
CA GLN A 44 -7.75 -5.53 3.44
C GLN A 44 -6.55 -4.59 3.55
N SER A 45 -6.35 -3.66 2.59
CA SER A 45 -5.33 -2.60 2.70
C SER A 45 -5.64 -1.64 3.87
N ARG A 46 -6.93 -1.31 4.07
CA ARG A 46 -7.39 -0.46 5.18
C ARG A 46 -7.24 -1.07 6.58
N LEU A 47 -6.97 -2.37 6.68
CA LEU A 47 -6.77 -3.09 7.94
C LEU A 47 -5.29 -3.33 8.26
N SER A 48 -4.38 -2.90 7.38
CA SER A 48 -2.93 -2.98 7.62
C SER A 48 -2.49 -1.84 8.53
N PHE A 49 -1.69 -2.14 9.56
CA PHE A 49 -1.03 -1.13 10.37
C PHE A 49 0.14 -0.51 9.62
N ASP A 50 0.07 0.79 9.36
CA ASP A 50 1.20 1.55 8.83
C ASP A 50 2.12 2.05 9.95
N LYS A 51 3.32 2.49 9.60
CA LYS A 51 4.23 3.21 10.48
C LYS A 51 3.56 4.43 11.12
N SER A 52 2.71 5.14 10.38
CA SER A 52 1.95 6.27 10.91
C SER A 52 1.04 5.88 12.09
N ASP A 53 0.31 4.77 11.98
CA ASP A 53 -0.51 4.21 13.06
C ASP A 53 0.34 3.81 14.27
N ARG A 54 1.52 3.21 14.01
CA ARG A 54 2.46 2.82 15.06
C ARG A 54 3.01 4.03 15.82
N LEU A 55 3.35 5.12 15.12
CA LEU A 55 3.78 6.38 15.74
C LEU A 55 2.68 6.98 16.62
N ALA A 56 1.43 6.99 16.13
CA ALA A 56 0.27 7.44 16.90
C ALA A 56 0.09 6.61 18.17
N LYS A 57 0.23 5.29 18.04
CA LYS A 57 0.10 4.34 19.14
C LYS A 57 1.23 4.50 20.16
N ALA A 58 2.47 4.74 19.73
CA ALA A 58 3.61 4.99 20.61
C ALA A 58 3.37 6.21 21.51
N LEU A 59 2.88 7.33 20.95
CA LEU A 59 2.52 8.52 21.74
C LEU A 59 1.42 8.22 22.76
N LYS A 60 0.40 7.47 22.35
CA LYS A 60 -0.71 7.09 23.23
C LYS A 60 -0.27 6.21 24.39
N ILE A 61 0.65 5.28 24.16
CA ILE A 61 1.19 4.39 25.20
C ILE A 61 2.07 5.20 26.18
N ALA A 62 2.89 6.11 25.65
CA ALA A 62 3.76 6.95 26.47
C ALA A 62 3.03 8.09 27.20
N GLY A 63 1.77 8.38 26.84
CA GLY A 63 1.01 9.50 27.41
C GLY A 63 1.53 10.88 26.98
N ILE A 64 2.27 10.95 25.86
CA ILE A 64 2.94 12.14 25.36
C ILE A 64 2.05 12.85 24.35
N SER A 65 1.93 14.17 24.44
CA SER A 65 1.14 14.94 23.47
C SER A 65 1.90 15.18 22.17
N SER A 66 1.18 15.47 21.09
CA SER A 66 1.79 15.86 19.80
C SER A 66 2.63 17.13 19.91
N ASN A 67 2.35 17.99 20.89
CA ASN A 67 3.08 19.24 21.11
C ASN A 67 4.43 18.95 21.77
N ASP A 68 4.44 18.11 22.80
CA ASP A 68 5.66 17.75 23.51
C ASP A 68 6.63 17.03 22.58
N MET A 69 6.12 16.15 21.71
CA MET A 69 6.94 15.51 20.67
C MET A 69 7.47 16.52 19.63
N ALA A 70 6.69 17.53 19.28
CA ALA A 70 7.12 18.58 18.36
C ALA A 70 8.27 19.42 18.95
N GLU A 71 8.15 19.75 20.24
CA GLU A 71 9.19 20.45 21.00
C GLU A 71 10.47 19.61 21.11
N HIS A 72 10.34 18.32 21.43
CA HIS A 72 11.46 17.40 21.53
C HIS A 72 12.23 17.25 20.20
N LEU A 73 11.52 17.15 19.08
CA LEU A 73 12.12 17.00 17.76
C LEU A 73 12.49 18.34 17.09
N HIS A 74 12.20 19.48 17.73
CA HIS A 74 12.37 20.83 17.18
C HIS A 74 11.69 21.02 15.81
N VAL A 75 10.51 20.44 15.63
CA VAL A 75 9.70 20.58 14.40
C VAL A 75 8.37 21.26 14.69
N SER A 76 7.67 21.68 13.65
CA SER A 76 6.32 22.21 13.82
C SER A 76 5.35 21.10 14.27
N ARG A 77 4.34 21.45 15.07
CA ARG A 77 3.22 20.55 15.41
C ARG A 77 2.53 19.97 14.17
N ASN A 78 2.46 20.77 13.09
CA ASN A 78 1.90 20.32 11.83
C ASN A 78 2.71 19.18 11.21
N THR A 79 4.04 19.22 11.33
CA THR A 79 4.93 18.14 10.90
C THR A 79 4.63 16.84 11.64
N ILE A 80 4.47 16.89 12.97
CA ILE A 80 4.06 15.72 13.77
C ILE A 80 2.71 15.19 13.33
N SER A 81 1.75 16.08 13.08
CA SER A 81 0.43 15.70 12.56
C SER A 81 0.52 15.03 11.20
N ASN A 82 1.42 15.49 10.31
CA ASN A 82 1.65 14.87 9.01
C ASN A 82 2.26 13.47 9.14
N TYR A 83 3.17 13.25 10.10
CA TYR A 83 3.76 11.93 10.36
C TYR A 83 2.71 10.93 10.87
N ILE A 84 1.89 11.35 11.84
CA ILE A 84 0.83 10.51 12.43
C ILE A 84 -0.27 10.16 11.41
N ASN A 85 -0.51 11.03 10.43
CA ASN A 85 -1.51 10.78 9.39
C ASN A 85 -0.92 10.15 8.11
N GLY A 86 0.36 9.75 8.12
CA GLY A 86 1.02 9.14 6.97
C GLY A 86 1.17 10.06 5.74
N ARG A 87 1.07 11.38 5.94
CA ARG A 87 1.20 12.38 4.86
C ARG A 87 2.65 12.64 4.48
N THR A 88 3.58 12.40 5.39
CA THR A 88 5.01 12.58 5.18
C THR A 88 5.75 11.50 5.96
N GLU A 89 6.76 10.91 5.34
CA GLU A 89 7.60 9.92 6.02
C GLU A 89 8.67 10.64 6.86
N PRO A 90 8.77 10.37 8.17
CA PRO A 90 9.85 10.89 9.00
C PRO A 90 11.19 10.25 8.63
N LYS A 91 12.28 10.99 8.88
CA LYS A 91 13.64 10.47 8.71
C LYS A 91 13.94 9.42 9.77
N TYR A 92 14.85 8.50 9.46
CA TYR A 92 15.30 7.47 10.41
C TYR A 92 15.82 8.05 11.73
N SER A 93 16.53 9.19 11.69
CA SER A 93 16.98 9.88 12.90
C SER A 93 15.80 10.29 13.81
N GLN A 94 14.74 10.83 13.21
CA GLN A 94 13.54 11.24 13.94
C GLN A 94 12.80 10.04 14.53
N LEU A 95 12.78 8.90 13.83
CA LEU A 95 12.21 7.66 14.34
C LEU A 95 13.00 7.13 15.55
N ARG A 96 14.33 7.24 15.53
CA ARG A 96 15.18 6.89 16.67
C ARG A 96 14.89 7.78 17.87
N ASP A 97 14.84 9.09 17.68
CA ASP A 97 14.51 10.04 18.74
C ASP A 97 13.10 9.77 19.30
N TRP A 98 12.15 9.43 18.44
CA TRP A 98 10.81 9.02 18.84
C TRP A 98 10.81 7.79 19.74
N ALA A 99 11.57 6.75 19.38
CA ALA A 99 11.72 5.54 20.17
C ALA A 99 12.33 5.84 21.55
N LEU A 100 13.38 6.67 21.59
CA LEU A 100 14.02 7.09 22.83
C LEU A 100 13.08 7.89 23.74
N PHE A 101 12.30 8.81 23.17
CA PHE A 101 11.42 9.68 23.94
C PHE A 101 10.16 8.96 24.44
N THR A 102 9.61 8.04 23.64
CA THR A 102 8.42 7.27 24.01
C THR A 102 8.73 5.99 24.80
N GLY A 103 9.98 5.51 24.77
CA GLY A 103 10.39 4.24 25.38
C GLY A 103 9.92 3.01 24.60
N VAL A 104 9.41 3.18 23.37
CA VAL A 104 8.93 2.09 22.51
C VAL A 104 10.08 1.59 21.63
N PRO A 105 10.23 0.27 21.39
CA PRO A 105 11.29 -0.26 20.53
C PRO A 105 11.24 0.32 19.10
N LEU A 106 12.40 0.66 18.54
CA LEU A 106 12.50 1.21 17.20
C LEU A 106 12.05 0.20 16.13
N GLU A 107 12.41 -1.07 16.31
CA GLU A 107 12.03 -2.18 15.43
C GLU A 107 10.51 -2.36 15.37
N TRP A 108 9.84 -2.13 16.51
CA TRP A 108 8.38 -2.15 16.55
C TRP A 108 7.77 -1.00 15.74
N ILE A 109 8.35 0.21 15.80
CA ILE A 109 7.87 1.35 15.01
C ILE A 109 8.04 1.09 13.51
N LEU A 110 9.17 0.50 13.10
CA LEU A 110 9.52 0.24 11.70
C LEU A 110 8.66 -0.88 11.11
N ASP A 111 8.73 -2.06 11.72
CA ASP A 111 8.25 -3.31 11.11
C ASP A 111 7.06 -3.92 11.88
N GLY A 112 6.71 -3.37 13.05
CA GLY A 112 5.67 -3.93 13.93
C GLY A 112 6.12 -5.19 14.67
N VAL A 113 7.41 -5.51 14.64
CA VAL A 113 7.96 -6.64 15.39
C VAL A 113 8.06 -6.23 16.85
N GLU A 114 7.27 -6.87 17.71
CA GLU A 114 7.48 -6.76 19.15
C GLU A 114 8.84 -7.40 19.46
N THR A 115 9.83 -6.58 19.82
CA THR A 115 11.07 -7.09 20.39
C THR A 115 10.67 -7.74 21.71
N ALA A 116 10.48 -9.06 21.68
CA ALA A 116 10.22 -9.86 22.87
C ALA A 116 11.44 -9.72 23.78
N GLY A 117 11.40 -8.71 24.66
CA GLY A 117 12.34 -8.52 25.74
C GLY A 117 12.13 -9.61 26.78
N ASN A 118 12.49 -10.85 26.44
CA ASN A 118 12.82 -11.83 27.44
C ASN A 118 14.21 -11.44 27.96
N PRO A 119 14.39 -11.11 29.25
CA PRO A 119 15.71 -10.79 29.79
C PRO A 119 16.70 -11.97 29.69
N ASP A 120 16.23 -13.19 29.44
CA ASP A 120 17.04 -14.42 29.38
C ASP A 120 17.02 -15.16 28.01
N GLY A 121 16.59 -14.51 26.92
CA GLY A 121 16.47 -15.17 25.60
C GLY A 121 17.57 -14.72 24.62
N PRO A 122 18.34 -15.62 23.97
CA PRO A 122 19.38 -15.22 23.03
C PRO A 122 18.75 -14.49 21.83
N ALA A 123 19.22 -13.27 21.60
CA ALA A 123 18.81 -12.40 20.51
C ALA A 123 18.86 -13.14 19.17
N ASN A 124 17.70 -13.25 18.51
CA ASN A 124 17.60 -13.63 17.11
C ASN A 124 18.15 -12.50 16.24
N GLN A 125 19.48 -12.49 16.05
CA GLN A 125 20.15 -11.66 15.05
C GLN A 125 20.02 -12.32 13.67
N SER A 126 18.82 -12.23 13.10
CA SER A 126 18.67 -12.56 11.69
C SER A 126 19.10 -11.36 10.84
N LYS A 127 20.37 -11.45 10.38
CA LYS A 127 20.85 -11.00 9.06
C LYS A 127 21.66 -9.70 9.00
N VAL A 128 22.88 -9.76 9.53
CA VAL A 128 24.03 -9.11 8.89
C VAL A 128 24.27 -9.83 7.55
N ARG A 129 23.80 -9.24 6.45
CA ARG A 129 24.37 -9.53 5.12
C ARG A 129 25.50 -8.53 4.90
N THR A 130 26.67 -8.84 5.44
CA THR A 130 27.92 -8.45 4.80
C THR A 130 27.96 -9.21 3.48
N MET A 131 27.98 -8.51 2.37
CA MET A 131 28.49 -9.04 1.11
C MET A 131 29.77 -8.27 0.85
N ASP A 132 30.86 -9.04 0.73
CA ASP A 132 32.25 -8.65 0.45
C ASP A 132 32.38 -7.72 -0.77
#